data_AF-A0A419HS94-F1
#
_entry.id   AF-A0A419HS94-F1
#
_cell.length_a   1.000
_cell.length_b   1.000
_cell.length_c   1.000
_cell.angle_alpha   90.00
_cell.angle_beta   90.00
_cell.angle_gamma   90.00
#
_symmetry.space_group_name_H-M   'P 1'
#
loop_
_entity.id
_entity.type
_entity.pdbx_description
1 polymer ?
#
loop_
_entity_poly.entity_id
_entity_poly.type
_entity_poly.pdbx_seq_one_letter_code
_entity_poly.pdbx_strand_id
1 'polypeptide(L)'
;MGQAELDIHDPDSVFRYAVRARGDGRTGDGVLWISHHHGAQFSWLVAAVTCVRGTGSTAAVTAKVIDSRDMPIAAPGVPIAFTVRDNGTKDRISVTFGQSVHRCDTATGDEAEISRGDFQVRRDRRCDADTPGHRPAFRR
;
A
#
# COMPACT_ATOMS: atom_id res chain seq x y z
N MET A 1 1.69 -6.44 9.85
CA MET A 1 2.51 -5.28 9.45
C MET A 1 3.40 -5.80 8.34
N GLY A 2 3.47 -5.11 7.20
CA GLY A 2 4.36 -5.47 6.10
C GLY A 2 5.38 -4.35 5.86
N GLN A 3 6.58 -4.72 5.46
CA GLN A 3 7.67 -3.80 5.15
C GLN A 3 8.36 -4.21 3.85
N ALA A 4 8.76 -3.24 3.05
CA ALA A 4 9.47 -3.48 1.81
C ALA A 4 10.49 -2.39 1.50
N GLU A 5 11.53 -2.77 0.78
CA GLU A 5 12.54 -1.86 0.24
C GLU A 5 12.51 -1.92 -1.28
N LEU A 6 12.67 -0.75 -1.90
CA LEU A 6 12.88 -0.58 -3.33
C LEU A 6 14.25 0.07 -3.53
N ASP A 7 15.07 -0.57 -4.36
CA ASP A 7 16.35 -0.05 -4.84
C ASP A 7 16.13 0.41 -6.28
N ILE A 8 16.20 1.73 -6.50
CA ILE A 8 15.74 2.33 -7.76
C ILE A 8 16.91 2.65 -8.69
N HIS A 9 17.59 1.65 -9.25
CA HIS A 9 18.64 1.75 -10.30
C HIS A 9 19.80 2.73 -10.03
N ASP A 10 19.79 3.40 -8.89
CA ASP A 10 20.83 4.24 -8.32
C ASP A 10 21.20 3.56 -6.99
N PRO A 11 22.42 3.01 -6.87
CA PRO A 11 22.84 2.21 -5.73
C PRO A 11 22.84 2.99 -4.41
N ASP A 12 22.80 4.32 -4.48
CA ASP A 12 22.75 5.19 -3.30
C ASP A 12 21.32 5.59 -2.91
N SER A 13 20.29 5.16 -3.66
CA SER A 13 18.89 5.57 -3.48
C SER A 13 17.97 4.41 -3.09
N VAL A 14 17.63 4.31 -1.79
CA VAL A 14 16.76 3.27 -1.24
C VAL A 14 15.47 3.87 -0.68
N PHE A 15 14.33 3.41 -1.20
CA PHE A 15 13.02 3.69 -0.61
C PHE A 15 12.62 2.54 0.31
N ARG A 16 12.08 2.87 1.49
CA ARG A 16 11.50 1.90 2.42
C ARG A 16 10.04 2.23 2.66
N TYR A 17 9.21 1.21 2.61
CA TYR A 17 7.77 1.29 2.82
C TYR A 17 7.40 0.40 3.99
N ALA A 18 6.64 0.91 4.94
CA ALA A 18 6.06 0.13 6.02
C ALA A 18 4.57 0.42 6.12
N VAL A 19 3.75 -0.63 6.10
CA VAL A 19 2.30 -0.50 6.19
C VAL A 19 1.74 -1.38 7.30
N ARG A 20 0.89 -0.78 8.13
CA ARG A 20 0.00 -1.50 9.03
C ARG A 20 -1.38 -0.91 8.84
N ALA A 21 -2.23 -1.66 8.15
CA ALA A 21 -3.55 -1.19 7.79
C ALA A 21 -4.55 -2.35 7.85
N ARG A 22 -5.81 -2.02 8.15
CA ARG A 22 -6.96 -2.91 8.01
C ARG A 22 -8.12 -2.13 7.42
N GLY A 23 -9.06 -2.81 6.79
CA GLY A 23 -10.24 -2.18 6.19
C GLY A 23 -11.21 -3.19 5.62
N ASP A 24 -12.37 -2.69 5.20
CA ASP A 24 -13.51 -3.47 4.70
C ASP A 24 -13.74 -3.32 3.19
N GLY A 25 -12.76 -2.78 2.46
CA GLY A 25 -12.88 -2.46 1.03
C GLY A 25 -13.52 -1.10 0.73
N ARG A 26 -14.02 -0.38 1.74
CA ARG A 26 -14.61 0.97 1.61
C ARG A 26 -13.93 1.98 2.53
N THR A 27 -13.55 1.52 3.71
CA THR A 27 -12.88 2.28 4.75
C THR A 27 -11.64 1.53 5.22
N GLY A 28 -10.78 2.22 5.96
CA GLY A 28 -9.64 1.59 6.59
C GLY A 28 -9.05 2.47 7.67
N ASP A 29 -8.26 1.84 8.52
CA ASP A 29 -7.50 2.48 9.59
C ASP A 29 -6.09 1.89 9.66
N GLY A 30 -5.15 2.71 10.12
CA GLY A 30 -3.75 2.34 10.22
C GLY A 30 -2.81 3.44 9.76
N VAL A 31 -1.57 3.03 9.49
CA VAL A 31 -0.47 3.93 9.15
C VAL A 31 0.31 3.38 7.97
N LEU A 32 0.65 4.27 7.05
CA LEU A 32 1.65 4.08 6.00
C LEU A 32 2.84 4.98 6.33
N TRP A 33 4.04 4.39 6.32
CA TRP A 33 5.29 5.11 6.48
C TRP A 33 6.15 4.87 5.24
N ILE A 34 6.75 5.94 4.73
CA ILE A 34 7.68 5.88 3.61
C ILE A 34 8.93 6.66 4.01
N SER A 35 10.10 6.11 3.74
CA SER A 35 11.35 6.86 3.79
C SER A 35 12.15 6.67 2.52
N HIS A 36 13.03 7.64 2.28
CA HIS A 36 13.99 7.60 1.21
C HIS A 36 15.35 7.99 1.77
N HIS A 37 16.31 7.11 1.55
CA HIS A 37 17.71 7.34 1.84
C HIS A 37 18.44 7.58 0.51
N HIS A 38 19.11 8.73 0.40
CA HIS A 38 19.97 9.03 -0.75
C HIS A 38 21.34 9.52 -0.28
N GLY A 39 22.35 8.65 -0.31
CA GLY A 39 23.65 8.92 0.31
C GLY A 39 23.50 9.26 1.81
N ALA A 40 23.90 10.48 2.21
CA ALA A 40 23.74 10.97 3.59
C ALA A 40 22.38 11.64 3.87
N GLN A 41 21.54 11.83 2.84
CA GLN A 41 20.23 12.48 2.97
C GLN A 41 19.17 11.46 3.38
N PHE A 42 18.27 11.90 4.26
CA PHE A 42 17.15 11.09 4.74
C PHE A 42 15.88 11.91 4.73
N SER A 43 14.90 11.47 3.95
CA SER A 43 13.56 12.05 3.88
C SER A 43 12.51 11.01 4.27
N TRP A 44 11.37 11.45 4.78
CA TRP A 44 10.30 10.55 5.20
C TRP A 44 8.93 11.21 5.20
N LEU A 45 7.90 10.36 5.20
CA LEU A 45 6.52 10.75 5.46
C LEU A 45 5.80 9.70 6.30
N VAL A 46 4.78 10.15 7.02
CA VAL A 46 3.79 9.32 7.70
C VAL A 46 2.42 9.72 7.20
N ALA A 47 1.59 8.73 6.87
CA ALA A 47 0.23 8.93 6.39
C ALA A 47 -0.76 8.07 7.18
N ALA A 48 -1.91 8.67 7.51
CA ALA A 48 -3.03 7.97 8.13
C ALA A 48 -3.87 7.29 7.05
N VAL A 49 -4.10 5.99 7.20
CA VAL A 49 -4.89 5.21 6.25
C VAL A 49 -6.36 5.59 6.33
N THR A 50 -7.00 5.70 5.18
CA THR A 50 -8.43 6.03 5.03
C THR A 50 -9.22 4.96 4.28
N CYS A 51 -8.54 4.12 3.48
CA CYS A 51 -9.13 2.92 2.89
C CYS A 51 -8.10 1.81 2.69
N VAL A 52 -8.56 0.57 2.83
CA VAL A 52 -7.83 -0.64 2.41
C VAL A 52 -8.77 -1.51 1.58
N ARG A 53 -8.32 -1.93 0.40
CA ARG A 53 -9.05 -2.83 -0.49
C ARG A 53 -8.11 -3.90 -1.04
N GLY A 54 -8.46 -5.17 -0.82
CA GLY A 54 -7.76 -6.31 -1.42
C GLY A 54 -8.60 -6.95 -2.53
N THR A 55 -8.03 -7.15 -3.72
CA THR A 55 -8.66 -7.87 -4.83
C THR A 55 -7.65 -8.84 -5.45
N GLY A 56 -7.93 -10.15 -5.40
CA GLY A 56 -6.98 -11.16 -5.88
C GLY A 56 -5.63 -11.04 -5.19
N SER A 57 -4.57 -10.92 -5.99
CA SER A 57 -3.16 -10.71 -5.58
C SER A 57 -2.78 -9.23 -5.44
N THR A 58 -3.74 -8.31 -5.49
CA THR A 58 -3.51 -6.86 -5.36
C THR A 58 -4.08 -6.33 -4.05
N ALA A 59 -3.32 -5.53 -3.33
CA ALA A 59 -3.78 -4.76 -2.19
C ALA A 59 -3.55 -3.27 -2.40
N ALA A 60 -4.63 -2.49 -2.35
CA ALA A 60 -4.62 -1.04 -2.44
C ALA A 60 -4.87 -0.42 -1.06
N VAL A 61 -4.06 0.58 -0.72
CA VAL A 61 -4.16 1.39 0.49
C VAL A 61 -4.22 2.85 0.06
N THR A 62 -5.25 3.56 0.49
CA THR A 62 -5.27 5.02 0.39
C THR A 62 -5.08 5.64 1.75
N ALA A 63 -4.29 6.69 1.80
CA ALA A 63 -3.91 7.38 3.03
C ALA A 63 -3.85 8.89 2.79
N LYS A 64 -3.75 9.66 3.87
CA LYS A 64 -3.51 11.11 3.84
C LYS A 64 -2.29 11.41 4.68
N VAL A 65 -1.33 12.16 4.13
CA VAL A 65 -0.12 12.55 4.86
C VAL A 65 -0.52 13.31 6.12
N ILE A 66 0.04 12.90 7.25
CA ILE A 66 -0.11 13.59 8.53
C ILE A 66 1.15 14.34 8.92
N ASP A 67 2.32 13.86 8.48
CA ASP A 67 3.61 14.49 8.74
C ASP A 67 4.63 14.07 7.68
N SER A 68 5.61 14.93 7.41
CA SER A 68 6.70 14.65 6.48
C SER A 68 7.90 15.54 6.73
N ARG A 69 9.05 15.05 6.27
CA ARG A 69 10.32 15.77 6.30
C ARG A 69 11.03 15.59 4.98
N ASP A 70 11.45 16.72 4.41
CA ASP A 70 12.30 16.77 3.22
C ASP A 70 11.72 16.00 2.01
N MET A 71 10.38 15.87 1.94
CA MET A 71 9.63 15.28 0.82
C MET A 71 8.62 16.30 0.24
N PRO A 72 9.02 17.14 -0.72
CA PRO A 72 8.18 18.25 -1.22
C PRO A 72 6.83 17.83 -1.81
N ILE A 73 6.75 16.63 -2.38
CA ILE A 73 5.53 16.08 -2.98
C ILE A 73 4.50 15.59 -1.94
N ALA A 74 4.87 15.56 -0.66
CA ALA A 74 4.12 14.91 0.41
C ALA A 74 3.90 15.85 1.60
N ALA A 75 3.38 17.06 1.36
CA ALA A 75 2.98 17.94 2.46
C ALA A 75 1.83 17.34 3.30
N PRO A 76 1.67 17.70 4.59
CA PRO A 76 0.50 17.32 5.38
C PRO A 76 -0.81 17.64 4.65
N GLY A 77 -1.69 16.64 4.61
CA GLY A 77 -2.96 16.70 3.92
C GLY A 77 -2.96 16.20 2.47
N VAL A 78 -1.78 15.96 1.87
CA VAL A 78 -1.68 15.35 0.55
C VAL A 78 -2.19 13.89 0.60
N PRO A 79 -3.11 13.48 -0.28
CA PRO A 79 -3.54 12.09 -0.38
C PRO A 79 -2.46 11.23 -1.06
N ILE A 80 -2.38 9.96 -0.65
CA ILE A 80 -1.47 8.94 -1.18
C ILE A 80 -2.28 7.68 -1.52
N ALA A 81 -2.03 7.11 -2.70
CA ALA A 81 -2.37 5.72 -3.01
C ALA A 81 -1.09 4.89 -2.99
N PHE A 82 -1.15 3.73 -2.34
CA PHE A 82 -0.09 2.74 -2.26
C PHE A 82 -0.66 1.40 -2.69
N THR A 83 -0.01 0.69 -3.60
CA THR A 83 -0.48 -0.60 -4.08
C THR A 83 0.64 -1.62 -4.04
N VAL A 84 0.33 -2.80 -3.51
CA VAL A 84 1.18 -3.99 -3.58
C VAL A 84 0.53 -4.98 -4.52
N ARG A 85 1.30 -5.52 -5.47
CA ARG A 85 0.89 -6.58 -6.38
C ARG A 85 1.79 -7.79 -6.18
N ASP A 86 1.19 -8.90 -5.76
CA ASP A 86 1.84 -10.21 -5.74
C ASP A 86 1.80 -10.81 -7.15
N ASN A 87 2.99 -10.98 -7.73
CA ASN A 87 3.20 -11.55 -9.06
C ASN A 87 3.77 -12.99 -9.00
N GLY A 88 3.72 -13.65 -7.83
CA GLY A 88 4.15 -15.03 -7.61
C GLY A 88 5.65 -15.29 -7.64
N THR A 89 6.46 -14.30 -8.04
CA THR A 89 7.93 -14.38 -8.10
C THR A 89 8.57 -13.23 -7.34
N LYS A 90 8.28 -12.00 -7.78
CA LYS A 90 8.62 -10.77 -7.07
C LYS A 90 7.43 -9.84 -7.03
N ASP A 91 7.12 -9.42 -5.81
CA ASP A 91 6.10 -8.43 -5.56
C ASP A 91 6.52 -7.07 -6.12
N ARG A 92 5.53 -6.27 -6.50
CA ARG A 92 5.72 -4.91 -7.01
C ARG A 92 4.93 -3.91 -6.18
N ILE A 93 5.46 -2.70 -6.10
CA ILE A 93 4.81 -1.55 -5.48
C ILE A 93 4.58 -0.47 -6.52
N SER A 94 3.43 0.19 -6.46
CA SER A 94 3.25 1.52 -7.06
C SER A 94 2.74 2.53 -6.03
N VAL A 95 3.13 3.79 -6.21
CA VAL A 95 2.74 4.91 -5.33
C VAL A 95 2.31 6.11 -6.16
N THR A 96 1.21 6.74 -5.77
CA THR A 96 0.68 7.96 -6.39
C THR A 96 0.37 8.99 -5.31
N PHE A 97 0.64 10.27 -5.60
CA PHE A 97 0.39 11.39 -4.70
C PHE A 97 -0.60 12.38 -5.31
N GLY A 98 -1.30 13.13 -4.45
CA GLY A 98 -2.04 14.33 -4.85
C GLY A 98 -3.36 14.06 -5.58
N GLN A 99 -3.74 14.96 -6.48
CA GLN A 99 -5.10 15.02 -7.06
C GLN A 99 -5.49 13.77 -7.86
N SER A 100 -4.52 12.98 -8.32
CA SER A 100 -4.76 11.72 -9.02
C SER A 100 -5.11 10.55 -8.08
N VAL A 101 -5.09 10.76 -6.76
CA VAL A 101 -5.46 9.75 -5.77
C VAL A 101 -6.97 9.76 -5.55
N HIS A 102 -7.60 8.65 -5.92
CA HIS A 102 -8.99 8.35 -5.62
C HIS A 102 -9.09 7.31 -4.50
N ARG A 103 -10.14 7.42 -3.68
CA ARG A 103 -10.31 6.59 -2.49
C ARG A 103 -10.49 5.11 -2.88
N CYS A 104 -9.76 4.22 -2.19
CA CYS A 104 -9.76 2.77 -2.42
C CYS A 104 -9.29 2.32 -3.83
N ASP A 105 -8.75 3.22 -4.64
CA ASP A 105 -8.22 2.88 -5.96
C ASP A 105 -6.74 2.47 -5.89
N THR A 106 -6.30 1.74 -6.90
CA THR A 106 -4.90 1.37 -7.06
C THR A 106 -4.08 2.59 -7.46
N ALA A 107 -2.85 2.65 -6.97
CA ALA A 107 -1.87 3.65 -7.40
C ALA A 107 -1.56 3.48 -8.89
N THR A 108 -1.58 4.61 -9.60
CA THR A 108 -1.33 4.78 -11.04
C THR A 108 0.10 5.20 -11.37
N GLY A 109 0.95 5.38 -10.35
CA GLY A 109 2.38 5.63 -10.54
C GLY A 109 3.10 4.40 -11.07
N ASP A 110 4.36 4.59 -11.46
CA ASP A 110 5.20 3.53 -11.99
C ASP A 110 5.35 2.38 -10.97
N GLU A 111 5.38 1.17 -11.51
CA GLU A 111 5.60 -0.03 -10.71
C GLU A 111 7.08 -0.35 -10.57
N ALA A 112 7.54 -0.52 -9.35
CA ALA A 112 8.89 -0.98 -9.05
C ALA A 112 8.88 -2.32 -8.32
N GLU A 113 9.84 -3.17 -8.64
CA GLU A 113 10.04 -4.45 -7.95
C GLU A 113 10.51 -4.22 -6.52
N ILE A 114 9.97 -4.99 -5.59
CA ILE A 114 10.47 -5.05 -4.22
C ILE A 114 11.83 -5.76 -4.25
N SER A 115 12.87 -5.06 -3.79
CA SER A 115 14.20 -5.66 -3.68
C SER A 115 14.32 -6.52 -2.42
N ARG A 116 13.69 -6.11 -1.31
CA ARG A 116 13.70 -6.81 -0.01
C ARG A 116 12.41 -6.58 0.79
N GLY A 117 12.09 -7.50 1.70
CA GLY A 117 11.01 -7.37 2.69
C GLY A 117 9.86 -8.36 2.48
N ASP A 118 8.79 -8.17 3.23
CA ASP A 118 7.57 -8.98 3.18
C ASP A 118 6.31 -8.10 3.30
N PHE A 119 5.37 -8.24 2.35
CA PHE A 119 4.00 -7.78 2.55
C PHE A 119 3.09 -8.96 2.79
N GLN A 120 2.35 -8.89 3.89
CA GLN A 120 1.34 -9.88 4.21
C GLN A 120 -0.04 -9.26 4.06
N VAL A 121 -0.71 -9.61 2.97
CA VAL A 121 -2.13 -9.30 2.77
C VAL A 121 -2.93 -10.47 3.33
N ARG A 122 -3.57 -10.25 4.48
CA ARG A 122 -4.44 -11.24 5.10
C ARG A 122 -5.89 -10.79 4.95
N ARG A 123 -6.72 -11.62 4.32
CA ARG A 123 -8.18 -11.42 4.37
C ARG A 123 -8.68 -11.95 5.70
N ASP A 124 -9.33 -11.08 6.48
CA ASP A 124 -10.08 -11.54 7.63
C ASP A 124 -11.34 -12.26 7.12
N ARG A 125 -11.39 -13.59 7.27
CA ARG A 125 -12.54 -14.43 6.88
C ARG A 125 -13.86 -14.03 7.58
N ARG A 126 -13.81 -13.13 8.56
CA ARG A 126 -15.01 -12.60 9.23
C ARG A 126 -15.83 -11.64 8.34
N CYS A 127 -15.26 -11.13 7.26
CA CYS A 127 -15.97 -10.26 6.32
C CYS A 127 -16.64 -11.02 5.15
N ASP A 128 -16.43 -12.33 5.03
CA ASP A 128 -17.02 -13.15 3.95
C ASP A 128 -18.43 -13.67 4.28
N ALA A 129 -19.00 -13.30 5.43
CA ALA A 129 -20.28 -13.83 5.90
C ALA A 129 -21.53 -13.27 5.18
N ASP A 130 -21.36 -12.42 4.16
CA ASP A 130 -22.49 -11.72 3.51
C ASP A 130 -22.53 -11.93 1.99
N THR A 131 -22.28 -13.16 1.53
CA THR A 131 -22.73 -13.58 0.18
C THR A 131 -24.04 -14.36 0.30
N PRO A 132 -25.23 -13.72 0.21
CA PRO A 132 -26.47 -14.44 -0.01
C PRO A 132 -26.47 -15.00 -1.43
N GLY A 133 -26.14 -16.29 -1.60
CA GLY A 133 -26.33 -16.92 -2.92
C GLY A 133 -25.60 -18.22 -3.23
N HIS A 134 -24.65 -18.69 -2.42
CA HIS A 134 -23.97 -19.96 -2.71
C HIS A 134 -24.50 -21.10 -1.83
N ARG A 135 -25.62 -21.70 -2.27
CA ARG A 135 -25.95 -23.07 -1.88
C ARG A 135 -25.00 -24.01 -2.62
N PRO A 136 -24.15 -24.82 -1.94
CA PRO A 136 -23.49 -25.91 -2.63
C PRO A 136 -24.54 -26.90 -3.11
N ALA A 137 -24.55 -27.14 -4.42
CA ALA A 137 -25.34 -28.19 -5.04
C ALA A 137 -24.83 -29.56 -4.59
N PHE A 138 -25.76 -30.35 -4.05
CA PHE A 138 -25.88 -31.81 -3.91
C PHE A 138 -24.66 -32.72 -4.16
N ARG A 139 -24.57 -33.79 -3.35
CA ARG A 139 -24.78 -35.17 -3.86
C ARG A 139 -25.58 -36.03 -2.87
N ARG A 140 -26.43 -36.88 -3.45
CA ARG A 140 -27.16 -37.99 -2.79
C ARG A 140 -26.19 -39.10 -2.40
#